data_AF-A0A845ZNU8-F1
#
_entry.id   AF-A0A845ZNU8-F1
#
_cell.length_a   1.000
_cell.length_b   1.000
_cell.length_c   1.000
_cell.angle_alpha   90.00
_cell.angle_beta   90.00
_cell.angle_gamma   90.00
#
_symmetry.space_group_name_H-M   'P 1'
#
loop_
_entity.id
_entity.type
_entity.pdbx_description
1 polymer ?
#
loop_
_entity_poly.entity_id
_entity_poly.type
_entity_poly.pdbx_seq_one_letter_code
_entity_poly.pdbx_strand_id
1 'polypeptide(L)'
;MKNILSGEPSACQLTTYWYYLQSQKYQAVKLLLEERWDFDGAITILKDWQKVIGWLQQNQVHDPGIVKTQNTLGNAIALLSVAVDCLNLDIPSAKKRLTNLDLGISKDLNGQLKGKYDPNILNLYTRCRIYWELKQVSNLLVTLSSFYEEVLSKLLKVFEGESFLHKDKYKGEGKWYLDIPKMRQEMGEEYWQKFYRLEAPHNSRLKLHQVNKDPLFQLTGRPSKSNFLDVLVSYYQDTHKQTHGQKLLASLKRLDYWAQKRNRMIHQNQGMSVNTMKDVYENDKEKKSDACPADKICEVMADICNTDLGIVHKHNRQKFVGDKADYYLYTPIRKWVIDQLLK
;
A
#
# COMPACT_ATOMS: atom_id res chain seq x y z
N MET A 1 34.07 -31.95 -25.75
CA MET A 1 33.94 -33.04 -24.75
C MET A 1 34.77 -34.23 -25.23
N LYS A 2 35.98 -34.46 -24.70
CA LYS A 2 36.76 -35.67 -25.04
C LYS A 2 37.56 -36.31 -23.90
N ASN A 3 37.57 -35.75 -22.67
CA ASN A 3 38.47 -36.20 -21.59
C ASN A 3 37.76 -36.56 -20.28
N ILE A 4 36.46 -36.92 -20.28
CA ILE A 4 35.73 -37.25 -19.04
C ILE A 4 35.97 -38.70 -18.57
N LEU A 5 36.42 -39.59 -19.47
CA LEU A 5 36.56 -41.03 -19.18
C LEU A 5 37.99 -41.46 -18.80
N SER A 6 38.95 -40.53 -18.72
CA SER A 6 40.37 -40.82 -18.46
C SER A 6 40.80 -40.69 -16.99
N GLY A 7 39.86 -40.47 -16.05
CA GLY A 7 40.18 -40.44 -14.62
C GLY A 7 41.03 -39.26 -14.15
N GLU A 8 41.35 -38.31 -15.02
CA GLU A 8 41.97 -37.05 -14.66
C GLU A 8 40.94 -36.11 -14.03
N PRO A 9 41.26 -35.40 -12.92
CA PRO A 9 40.38 -34.39 -12.39
C PRO A 9 40.12 -33.33 -13.47
N SER A 10 38.87 -33.19 -13.90
CA SER A 10 38.46 -32.10 -14.75
C SER A 10 38.87 -30.79 -14.06
N ALA A 11 39.84 -30.09 -14.63
CA ALA A 11 40.17 -28.72 -14.25
C ALA A 11 38.94 -27.87 -14.55
N CYS A 12 38.00 -27.80 -13.59
CA CYS A 12 36.89 -26.87 -13.67
C CYS A 12 37.53 -25.50 -13.71
N GLN A 13 37.55 -24.88 -14.90
CA GLN A 13 38.11 -23.56 -15.05
C GLN A 13 37.32 -22.65 -14.12
N LEU A 14 38.03 -21.90 -13.28
CA LEU A 14 37.43 -21.03 -12.26
C LEU A 14 36.35 -20.10 -12.87
N THR A 15 36.51 -19.78 -14.17
CA THR A 15 35.55 -19.12 -15.06
C THR A 15 34.20 -19.85 -15.15
N THR A 16 34.16 -21.11 -15.54
CA THR A 16 32.90 -21.88 -15.67
C THR A 16 32.17 -22.05 -14.33
N TYR A 17 32.93 -22.18 -13.23
CA TYR A 17 32.37 -22.36 -11.90
C TYR A 17 31.63 -21.10 -11.40
N TRP A 18 32.19 -19.91 -11.60
CA TRP A 18 31.54 -18.68 -11.11
C TRP A 18 30.29 -18.33 -11.95
N TYR A 19 30.28 -18.59 -13.26
CA TYR A 19 29.08 -18.45 -14.10
C TYR A 19 27.94 -19.40 -13.67
N TYR A 20 28.28 -20.61 -13.26
CA TYR A 20 27.30 -21.55 -12.69
C TYR A 20 26.67 -21.00 -11.40
N LEU A 21 27.51 -20.51 -10.47
CA LEU A 21 27.03 -19.89 -9.24
C LEU A 21 26.19 -18.64 -9.53
N GLN A 22 26.62 -17.79 -10.47
CA GLN A 22 25.87 -16.63 -10.91
C GLN A 22 24.45 -17.00 -11.34
N SER A 23 24.34 -18.00 -12.21
CA SER A 23 23.06 -18.49 -12.71
C SER A 23 22.15 -18.97 -11.58
N GLN A 24 22.68 -19.76 -10.64
CA GLN A 24 21.91 -20.20 -9.47
C GLN A 24 21.42 -19.03 -8.61
N LYS A 25 22.28 -18.04 -8.32
CA LYS A 25 21.91 -16.87 -7.52
C LYS A 25 20.82 -16.05 -8.21
N TYR A 26 20.90 -15.90 -9.52
CA TYR A 26 19.91 -15.12 -10.28
C TYR A 26 18.57 -15.82 -10.40
N GLN A 27 18.55 -17.15 -10.56
CA GLN A 27 17.31 -17.92 -10.49
C GLN A 27 16.67 -17.84 -9.09
N ALA A 28 17.45 -17.90 -8.02
CA ALA A 28 16.93 -17.71 -6.67
C ALA A 28 16.32 -16.32 -6.47
N VAL A 29 16.99 -15.27 -6.95
CA VAL A 29 16.46 -13.90 -6.93
C VAL A 29 15.17 -13.79 -7.76
N LYS A 30 15.13 -14.38 -8.95
CA LYS A 30 13.91 -14.42 -9.78
C LYS A 30 12.73 -15.02 -9.01
N LEU A 31 12.91 -16.19 -8.38
CA LEU A 31 11.87 -16.84 -7.59
C LEU A 31 11.38 -15.97 -6.43
N LEU A 32 12.31 -15.33 -5.69
CA LEU A 32 11.94 -14.41 -4.60
C LEU A 32 11.08 -13.24 -5.09
N LEU A 33 11.41 -12.67 -6.25
CA LEU A 33 10.69 -11.51 -6.78
C LEU A 33 9.37 -11.89 -7.48
N GLU A 34 9.33 -13.00 -8.23
CA GLU A 34 8.14 -13.44 -8.97
C GLU A 34 7.09 -14.07 -8.06
N GLU A 35 7.49 -14.91 -7.11
CA GLU A 35 6.55 -15.70 -6.30
C GLU A 35 6.31 -15.11 -4.91
N ARG A 36 7.30 -14.41 -4.33
CA ARG A 36 7.25 -14.00 -2.92
C ARG A 36 7.21 -12.50 -2.69
N TRP A 37 7.42 -11.70 -3.73
CA TRP A 37 7.59 -10.25 -3.60
C TRP A 37 8.67 -9.87 -2.56
N ASP A 38 9.68 -10.74 -2.37
CA ASP A 38 10.69 -10.59 -1.33
C ASP A 38 11.90 -9.82 -1.86
N PHE A 39 11.74 -8.50 -1.89
CA PHE A 39 12.77 -7.56 -2.35
C PHE A 39 13.99 -7.56 -1.42
N ASP A 40 13.79 -7.71 -0.11
CA ASP A 40 14.88 -7.66 0.88
C ASP A 40 15.72 -8.96 0.88
N GLY A 41 15.06 -10.11 0.76
CA GLY A 41 15.71 -11.40 0.53
C GLY A 41 16.52 -11.41 -0.78
N ALA A 42 15.96 -10.83 -1.85
CA ALA A 42 16.68 -10.67 -3.11
C ALA A 42 17.93 -9.78 -2.95
N ILE A 43 17.81 -8.64 -2.25
CA ILE A 43 18.95 -7.77 -1.93
C ILE A 43 20.03 -8.53 -1.16
N THR A 44 19.64 -9.34 -0.18
CA THR A 44 20.57 -10.12 0.64
C THR A 44 21.40 -11.08 -0.22
N ILE A 45 20.74 -11.85 -1.09
CA ILE A 45 21.43 -12.76 -2.03
C ILE A 45 22.37 -11.98 -2.95
N LEU A 46 21.92 -10.86 -3.51
CA LEU A 46 22.73 -10.06 -4.44
C LEU A 46 23.93 -9.41 -3.75
N LYS A 47 23.80 -8.93 -2.51
CA LYS A 47 24.91 -8.38 -1.72
C LYS A 47 25.96 -9.43 -1.40
N ASP A 48 25.55 -10.62 -1.02
CA ASP A 48 26.49 -11.71 -0.76
C ASP A 48 27.19 -12.15 -2.04
N TRP A 49 26.47 -12.18 -3.16
CA TRP A 49 27.08 -12.43 -4.46
C TRP A 49 28.05 -11.31 -4.87
N GLN A 50 27.71 -10.04 -4.62
CA GLN A 50 28.56 -8.89 -4.88
C GLN A 50 29.90 -8.97 -4.11
N LYS A 51 29.90 -9.50 -2.88
CA LYS A 51 31.14 -9.75 -2.12
C LYS A 51 32.02 -10.80 -2.80
N VAL A 52 31.42 -11.88 -3.30
CA VAL A 52 32.15 -12.94 -4.03
C VAL A 52 32.76 -12.39 -5.33
N ILE A 53 32.00 -11.60 -6.09
CA ILE A 53 32.51 -10.93 -7.29
C ILE A 53 33.67 -9.98 -6.96
N GLY A 54 33.55 -9.19 -5.90
CA GLY A 54 34.65 -8.33 -5.42
C GLY A 54 35.90 -9.12 -5.03
N TRP A 55 35.74 -10.28 -4.38
CA TRP A 55 36.86 -11.16 -4.07
C TRP A 55 37.53 -11.70 -5.35
N LEU A 56 36.75 -12.11 -6.36
CA LEU A 56 37.30 -12.56 -7.65
C LEU A 56 38.09 -11.45 -8.37
N GLN A 57 37.62 -10.20 -8.29
CA GLN A 57 38.35 -9.03 -8.83
C GLN A 57 39.68 -8.82 -8.11
N GLN A 58 39.69 -8.88 -6.78
CA GLN A 58 40.90 -8.71 -5.97
C GLN A 58 41.95 -9.80 -6.25
N ASN A 59 41.50 -11.03 -6.52
CA ASN A 59 42.36 -12.16 -6.86
C ASN A 59 42.69 -12.25 -8.37
N GLN A 60 42.48 -11.16 -9.12
CA GLN A 60 42.88 -11.01 -10.53
C GLN A 60 42.37 -12.11 -11.47
N VAL A 61 41.15 -12.61 -11.23
CA VAL A 61 40.51 -13.52 -12.20
C VAL A 61 40.21 -12.72 -13.48
N HIS A 62 40.95 -13.01 -14.55
CA HIS A 62 40.85 -12.30 -15.83
C HIS A 62 39.59 -12.72 -16.61
N ASP A 63 38.44 -12.20 -16.21
CA ASP A 63 37.16 -12.37 -16.90
C ASP A 63 36.42 -11.02 -17.00
N PRO A 64 36.22 -10.47 -18.22
CA PRO A 64 35.49 -9.23 -18.45
C PRO A 64 34.06 -9.23 -17.88
N GLY A 65 33.45 -10.41 -17.74
CA GLY A 65 32.10 -10.59 -17.17
C GLY A 65 32.02 -10.17 -15.70
N ILE A 66 33.12 -10.22 -14.95
CA ILE A 66 33.16 -9.91 -13.52
C ILE A 66 32.91 -8.42 -13.26
N VAL A 67 33.55 -7.51 -14.01
CA VAL A 67 33.37 -6.05 -13.87
C VAL A 67 31.96 -5.63 -14.26
N LYS A 68 31.45 -6.15 -15.39
CA LYS A 68 30.07 -5.91 -15.83
C LYS A 68 29.06 -6.37 -14.77
N THR A 69 29.28 -7.56 -14.20
CA THR A 69 28.44 -8.13 -13.15
C THR A 69 28.38 -7.22 -11.93
N GLN A 70 29.51 -6.68 -11.48
CA GLN A 70 29.56 -5.79 -10.31
C GLN A 70 28.64 -4.56 -10.46
N ASN A 71 28.66 -3.92 -11.63
CA ASN A 71 27.80 -2.76 -11.93
C ASN A 71 26.32 -3.17 -11.99
N THR A 72 26.00 -4.28 -12.65
CA THR A 72 24.64 -4.82 -12.71
C THR A 72 24.08 -5.09 -11.31
N LEU A 73 24.87 -5.70 -10.41
CA LEU A 73 24.47 -5.97 -9.03
C LEU A 73 24.20 -4.69 -8.26
N GLY A 74 25.08 -3.69 -8.36
CA GLY A 74 24.91 -2.39 -7.70
C GLY A 74 23.61 -1.71 -8.10
N ASN A 75 23.31 -1.67 -9.40
CA ASN A 75 22.08 -1.07 -9.91
C ASN A 75 20.82 -1.86 -9.49
N ALA A 76 20.88 -3.20 -9.55
CA ALA A 76 19.79 -4.05 -9.10
C ALA A 76 19.49 -3.87 -7.61
N ILE A 77 20.50 -3.91 -6.75
CA ILE A 77 20.36 -3.71 -5.30
C ILE A 77 19.76 -2.34 -5.00
N ALA A 78 20.22 -1.28 -5.68
CA ALA A 78 19.71 0.06 -5.45
C ALA A 78 18.25 0.20 -5.86
N LEU A 79 17.84 -0.40 -6.99
CA LEU A 79 16.45 -0.36 -7.44
C LEU A 79 15.52 -1.22 -6.57
N LEU A 80 15.97 -2.39 -6.11
CA LEU A 80 15.23 -3.20 -5.14
C LEU A 80 15.06 -2.45 -3.81
N SER A 81 16.07 -1.68 -3.39
CA SER A 81 16.00 -0.88 -2.16
C SER A 81 14.92 0.20 -2.23
N VAL A 82 14.66 0.77 -3.42
CA VAL A 82 13.52 1.68 -3.64
C VAL A 82 12.19 0.96 -3.39
N ALA A 83 12.03 -0.28 -3.85
CA ALA A 83 10.83 -1.07 -3.59
C ALA A 83 10.65 -1.32 -2.08
N VAL A 84 11.73 -1.66 -1.36
CA VAL A 84 11.70 -1.85 0.10
C VAL A 84 11.28 -0.57 0.82
N ASP A 85 11.90 0.57 0.49
CA ASP A 85 11.54 1.88 1.07
C ASP A 85 10.04 2.18 0.84
N CYS A 86 9.53 1.95 -0.38
CA CYS A 86 8.10 2.10 -0.69
C CYS A 86 7.20 1.15 0.10
N LEU A 87 7.58 -0.13 0.28
CA LEU A 87 6.81 -1.09 1.09
C LEU A 87 6.71 -0.63 2.55
N ASN A 88 7.75 0.04 3.05
CA ASN A 88 7.79 0.61 4.40
C ASN A 88 7.14 2.00 4.51
N LEU A 89 6.51 2.50 3.44
CA LEU A 89 5.95 3.86 3.34
C LEU A 89 7.00 4.97 3.50
N ASP A 90 8.30 4.65 3.40
CA ASP A 90 9.39 5.63 3.42
C ASP A 90 9.59 6.23 2.02
N ILE A 91 8.56 6.94 1.56
CA ILE A 91 8.55 7.64 0.28
C ILE A 91 9.69 8.67 0.18
N PRO A 92 10.07 9.41 1.25
CA PRO A 92 11.26 10.27 1.20
C PRO A 92 12.55 9.53 0.85
N SER A 93 12.86 8.40 1.50
CA SER A 93 14.05 7.61 1.18
C SER A 93 14.00 7.03 -0.23
N ALA A 94 12.85 6.50 -0.64
CA ALA A 94 12.65 5.98 -2.00
C ALA A 94 12.95 7.05 -3.07
N LYS A 95 12.43 8.28 -2.88
CA LYS A 95 12.67 9.42 -3.79
C LYS A 95 14.13 9.83 -3.83
N LYS A 96 14.81 9.86 -2.67
CA LYS A 96 16.23 10.19 -2.58
C LYS A 96 17.08 9.19 -3.37
N ARG A 97 16.83 7.89 -3.18
CA ARG A 97 17.53 6.83 -3.93
C ARG A 97 17.29 6.93 -5.43
N LEU A 98 16.03 7.09 -5.85
CA LEU A 98 15.66 7.23 -7.26
C LEU A 98 16.27 8.44 -7.96
N THR A 99 16.48 9.55 -7.23
CA THR A 99 17.10 10.75 -7.80
C THR A 99 18.59 10.54 -8.09
N ASN A 100 19.25 9.65 -7.34
CA ASN A 100 20.67 9.33 -7.51
C ASN A 100 20.90 8.15 -8.48
N LEU A 101 19.84 7.59 -9.08
CA LEU A 101 19.91 6.44 -9.99
C LEU A 101 19.71 6.88 -11.43
N ASP A 102 20.77 6.79 -12.23
CA ASP A 102 20.72 7.02 -13.68
C ASP A 102 20.41 5.71 -14.44
N LEU A 103 19.16 5.26 -14.33
CA LEU A 103 18.63 4.10 -15.04
C LEU A 103 17.47 4.56 -15.91
N GLY A 104 17.29 3.97 -17.10
CA GLY A 104 16.19 4.34 -18.02
C GLY A 104 14.79 4.24 -17.38
N ILE A 105 14.61 3.34 -16.41
CA ILE A 105 13.37 3.16 -15.64
C ILE A 105 13.16 4.23 -14.53
N SER A 106 14.23 4.93 -14.11
CA SER A 106 14.17 5.89 -12.99
C SER A 106 13.25 7.08 -13.27
N LYS A 107 13.13 7.51 -14.53
CA LYS A 107 12.27 8.65 -14.91
C LYS A 107 10.79 8.34 -14.65
N ASP A 108 10.34 7.17 -15.09
CA ASP A 108 8.95 6.73 -14.93
C ASP A 108 8.60 6.49 -13.46
N LEU A 109 9.50 5.86 -12.70
CA LEU A 109 9.33 5.65 -11.26
C LEU A 109 9.31 6.97 -10.48
N ASN A 110 10.19 7.92 -10.83
CA ASN A 110 10.16 9.26 -10.26
C ASN A 110 8.84 9.98 -10.57
N GLY A 111 8.31 9.86 -11.79
CA GLY A 111 7.01 10.43 -12.17
C GLY A 111 5.87 9.87 -11.32
N GLN A 112 5.89 8.57 -11.04
CA GLN A 112 4.89 7.91 -10.17
C GLN A 112 4.99 8.41 -8.72
N LEU A 113 6.19 8.54 -8.14
CA LEU A 113 6.36 8.97 -6.75
C LEU A 113 6.26 10.49 -6.53
N LYS A 114 6.67 11.31 -7.50
CA LYS A 114 6.65 12.78 -7.41
C LYS A 114 5.33 13.39 -7.90
N GLY A 115 4.49 12.60 -8.60
CA GLY A 115 3.24 13.09 -9.14
C GLY A 115 2.31 13.68 -8.08
N LYS A 116 1.47 14.66 -8.48
CA LYS A 116 0.36 15.23 -7.68
C LYS A 116 -0.77 14.22 -7.39
N TYR A 117 -0.52 12.92 -7.54
CA TYR A 117 -1.52 11.88 -7.81
C TYR A 117 -1.61 10.82 -6.70
N ASP A 118 -1.36 11.24 -5.46
CA ASP A 118 -1.55 10.46 -4.22
C ASP A 118 -0.94 9.05 -4.25
N PRO A 119 0.41 8.94 -4.25
CA PRO A 119 1.11 7.65 -4.34
C PRO A 119 0.75 6.69 -3.19
N ASN A 120 0.27 7.21 -2.06
CA ASN A 120 -0.02 6.44 -0.86
C ASN A 120 -1.21 5.48 -1.06
N ILE A 121 -2.31 5.92 -1.68
CA ILE A 121 -3.50 5.08 -1.87
C ILE A 121 -3.17 3.90 -2.78
N LEU A 122 -2.51 4.17 -3.91
CA LEU A 122 -2.06 3.13 -4.84
C LEU A 122 -1.06 2.18 -4.19
N ASN A 123 -0.12 2.70 -3.41
CA ASN A 123 0.85 1.88 -2.70
C ASN A 123 0.17 0.96 -1.68
N LEU A 124 -0.71 1.49 -0.83
CA LEU A 124 -1.46 0.72 0.16
C LEU A 124 -2.37 -0.33 -0.48
N TYR A 125 -3.07 0.02 -1.56
CA TYR A 125 -3.85 -0.92 -2.36
C TYR A 125 -2.99 -2.05 -2.91
N THR A 126 -1.84 -1.72 -3.50
CA THR A 126 -0.92 -2.70 -4.08
C THR A 126 -0.35 -3.62 -3.01
N ARG A 127 0.00 -3.09 -1.84
CA ARG A 127 0.44 -3.87 -0.68
C ARG A 127 -0.63 -4.85 -0.19
N CYS A 128 -1.88 -4.42 -0.12
CA CYS A 128 -2.99 -5.32 0.21
C CYS A 128 -3.09 -6.48 -0.79
N ARG A 129 -2.97 -6.21 -2.10
CA ARG A 129 -2.95 -7.28 -3.13
C ARG A 129 -1.80 -8.26 -2.91
N ILE A 130 -0.59 -7.75 -2.66
CA ILE A 130 0.59 -8.59 -2.37
C ILE A 130 0.35 -9.44 -1.11
N TYR A 131 -0.12 -8.85 -0.01
CA TYR A 131 -0.36 -9.59 1.22
C TYR A 131 -1.47 -10.63 1.09
N TRP A 132 -2.49 -10.36 0.26
CA TRP A 132 -3.52 -11.34 -0.05
C TRP A 132 -2.94 -12.53 -0.81
N GLU A 133 -2.16 -12.27 -1.87
CA GLU A 133 -1.48 -13.30 -2.67
C GLU A 133 -0.57 -14.19 -1.81
N LEU A 134 0.19 -13.56 -0.89
CA LEU A 134 1.09 -14.25 0.05
C LEU A 134 0.38 -14.86 1.28
N LYS A 135 -0.95 -14.76 1.36
CA LYS A 135 -1.76 -15.20 2.51
C LYS A 135 -1.36 -14.57 3.86
N GLN A 136 -0.77 -13.38 3.84
CA GLN A 136 -0.36 -12.60 5.02
C GLN A 136 -1.53 -11.74 5.56
N VAL A 137 -2.56 -12.39 6.09
CA VAL A 137 -3.82 -11.74 6.50
C VAL A 137 -3.62 -10.63 7.54
N SER A 138 -2.73 -10.81 8.51
CA SER A 138 -2.46 -9.77 9.52
C SER A 138 -1.94 -8.48 8.89
N ASN A 139 -1.00 -8.59 7.95
CA ASN A 139 -0.42 -7.45 7.24
C ASN A 139 -1.45 -6.81 6.30
N LEU A 140 -2.28 -7.62 5.64
CA LEU A 140 -3.42 -7.16 4.85
C LEU A 140 -4.36 -6.28 5.69
N LEU A 141 -4.81 -6.74 6.85
CA LEU A 141 -5.81 -6.01 7.66
C LEU A 141 -5.27 -4.72 8.28
N VAL A 142 -3.99 -4.71 8.65
CA VAL A 142 -3.31 -3.47 9.09
C VAL A 142 -3.24 -2.48 7.94
N THR A 143 -2.81 -2.93 6.77
CA THR A 143 -2.68 -2.08 5.57
C THR A 143 -4.04 -1.58 5.08
N LEU A 144 -5.07 -2.42 5.14
CA LEU A 144 -6.46 -2.07 4.84
C LEU A 144 -6.96 -0.91 5.72
N SER A 145 -6.60 -0.94 7.01
CA SER A 145 -6.98 0.12 7.94
C SER A 145 -6.33 1.46 7.57
N SER A 146 -5.07 1.45 7.15
CA SER A 146 -4.37 2.64 6.64
C SER A 146 -4.94 3.12 5.30
N PHE A 147 -5.26 2.20 4.39
CA PHE A 147 -5.91 2.53 3.11
C PHE A 147 -7.24 3.26 3.35
N TYR A 148 -8.07 2.74 4.25
CA TYR A 148 -9.35 3.36 4.62
C TYR A 148 -9.14 4.81 5.08
N GLU A 149 -8.24 5.04 6.03
CA GLU A 149 -7.97 6.39 6.58
C GLU A 149 -7.45 7.36 5.52
N GLU A 150 -6.61 6.90 4.60
CA GLU A 150 -6.13 7.72 3.49
C GLU A 150 -7.26 8.09 2.53
N VAL A 151 -8.17 7.15 2.23
CA VAL A 151 -9.34 7.41 1.40
C VAL A 151 -10.30 8.40 2.07
N LEU A 152 -10.56 8.29 3.38
CA LEU A 152 -11.34 9.30 4.10
C LEU A 152 -10.69 10.68 4.01
N SER A 153 -9.37 10.75 4.21
CA SER A 153 -8.63 12.01 4.13
C SER A 153 -8.68 12.62 2.72
N LYS A 154 -8.67 11.78 1.67
CA LYS A 154 -8.82 12.25 0.30
C LYS A 154 -10.25 12.71 0.01
N LEU A 155 -11.28 11.99 0.48
CA LEU A 155 -12.66 12.42 0.39
C LEU A 155 -12.88 13.78 1.06
N LEU A 156 -12.33 13.98 2.26
CA LEU A 156 -12.42 15.26 2.97
C LEU A 156 -11.92 16.41 2.09
N LYS A 157 -10.80 16.23 1.38
CA LYS A 157 -10.26 17.22 0.44
C LYS A 157 -11.15 17.44 -0.78
N VAL A 158 -11.67 16.36 -1.37
CA VAL A 158 -12.54 16.42 -2.56
C VAL A 158 -13.82 17.22 -2.30
N PHE A 159 -14.37 17.11 -1.08
CA PHE A 159 -15.57 17.82 -0.64
C PHE A 159 -15.25 19.08 0.18
N GLU A 160 -14.01 19.56 0.14
CA GLU A 160 -13.56 20.79 0.81
C GLU A 160 -13.87 20.84 2.33
N GLY A 161 -14.01 19.67 2.96
CA GLY A 161 -14.44 19.55 4.34
C GLY A 161 -13.42 20.02 5.38
N GLU A 162 -12.17 20.26 4.97
CA GLU A 162 -11.13 20.84 5.82
C GLU A 162 -11.54 22.24 6.34
N SER A 163 -12.44 22.93 5.65
CA SER A 163 -12.98 24.23 6.09
C SER A 163 -13.76 24.12 7.41
N PHE A 164 -14.40 22.98 7.69
CA PHE A 164 -15.20 22.74 8.91
C PHE A 164 -14.36 22.25 10.09
N LEU A 165 -13.05 22.11 9.91
CA LEU A 165 -12.18 21.57 10.93
C LEU A 165 -11.26 22.65 11.53
N HIS A 166 -11.04 22.58 12.83
CA HIS A 166 -10.35 23.65 13.57
C HIS A 166 -8.82 23.58 13.41
N LYS A 167 -8.25 24.51 12.63
CA LYS A 167 -6.82 24.56 12.22
C LYS A 167 -5.79 24.54 13.37
N ASP A 168 -6.02 25.24 14.49
CA ASP A 168 -4.95 25.37 15.51
C ASP A 168 -4.81 24.13 16.43
N LYS A 169 -5.82 23.25 16.48
CA LYS A 169 -5.74 21.98 17.21
C LYS A 169 -5.05 20.87 16.40
N TYR A 170 -4.64 21.14 15.15
CA TYR A 170 -3.86 20.23 14.28
C TYR A 170 -2.37 20.14 14.61
N LYS A 171 -1.86 20.86 15.63
CA LYS A 171 -0.44 20.75 16.03
C LYS A 171 -0.03 19.33 16.47
N GLY A 172 -0.98 18.41 16.65
CA GLY A 172 -0.73 16.97 16.69
C GLY A 172 -1.24 16.29 15.42
N GLU A 173 -0.34 15.63 14.69
CA GLU A 173 -0.62 14.96 13.42
C GLU A 173 -1.87 14.05 13.48
N GLY A 174 -2.75 14.17 12.48
CA GLY A 174 -3.81 13.17 12.19
C GLY A 174 -5.14 13.29 12.94
N LYS A 175 -5.36 14.29 13.80
CA LYS A 175 -6.63 14.47 14.53
C LYS A 175 -7.58 15.43 13.81
N TRP A 176 -8.85 15.03 13.67
CA TRP A 176 -9.90 15.90 13.11
C TRP A 176 -10.75 16.44 14.25
N TYR A 177 -10.80 17.77 14.38
CA TYR A 177 -11.65 18.48 15.32
C TYR A 177 -12.70 19.26 14.54
N LEU A 178 -13.93 18.76 14.55
CA LEU A 178 -15.08 19.39 13.90
C LEU A 178 -15.50 20.64 14.66
N ASP A 179 -15.60 21.76 13.94
CA ASP A 179 -16.15 23.01 14.45
C ASP A 179 -17.68 23.00 14.31
N ILE A 180 -18.36 22.67 15.42
CA ILE A 180 -19.83 22.53 15.43
C ILE A 180 -20.54 23.86 15.14
N PRO A 181 -20.17 25.00 15.75
CA PRO A 181 -20.74 26.30 15.39
C PRO A 181 -20.65 26.60 13.91
N LYS A 182 -19.46 26.38 13.31
CA LYS A 182 -19.26 26.61 11.88
C LYS A 182 -20.13 25.70 11.02
N MET A 183 -20.19 24.41 11.35
CA MET A 183 -21.07 23.44 10.67
C MET A 183 -22.53 23.90 10.72
N ARG A 184 -23.04 24.32 11.88
CA ARG A 184 -24.42 24.81 12.03
C ARG A 184 -24.68 26.10 11.26
N GLN A 185 -23.71 27.02 11.25
CA GLN A 185 -23.82 28.30 10.56
C GLN A 185 -23.84 28.12 9.02
N GLU A 186 -22.95 27.30 8.48
CA GLU A 186 -22.76 27.17 7.04
C GLU A 186 -23.62 26.05 6.42
N MET A 187 -23.74 24.90 7.08
CA MET A 187 -24.54 23.78 6.57
C MET A 187 -25.98 23.82 7.08
N GLY A 188 -26.24 24.43 8.25
CA GLY A 188 -27.57 24.50 8.86
C GLY A 188 -27.83 23.44 9.93
N GLU A 189 -28.86 23.68 10.74
CA GLU A 189 -29.23 22.81 11.88
C GLU A 189 -29.66 21.40 11.43
N GLU A 190 -30.25 21.26 10.24
CA GLU A 190 -30.65 19.97 9.68
C GLU A 190 -29.47 19.00 9.55
N TYR A 191 -28.36 19.44 8.96
CA TYR A 191 -27.17 18.61 8.76
C TYR A 191 -26.45 18.32 10.08
N TRP A 192 -26.43 19.29 11.00
CA TRP A 192 -25.95 19.04 12.35
C TRP A 192 -26.77 17.94 13.05
N GLN A 193 -28.10 17.99 12.98
CA GLN A 193 -28.96 16.97 13.57
C GLN A 193 -28.75 15.60 12.92
N LYS A 194 -28.51 15.56 11.60
CA LYS A 194 -28.11 14.32 10.91
C LYS A 194 -26.82 13.75 11.50
N PHE A 195 -25.77 14.56 11.63
CA PHE A 195 -24.50 14.12 12.23
C PHE A 195 -24.68 13.65 13.68
N TYR A 196 -25.42 14.42 14.48
CA TYR A 196 -25.69 14.09 15.88
C TYR A 196 -26.38 12.72 16.01
N ARG A 197 -27.38 12.42 15.17
CA ARG A 197 -28.09 11.13 15.16
C ARG A 197 -27.19 9.95 14.79
N LEU A 198 -26.22 10.16 13.89
CA LEU A 198 -25.27 9.13 13.49
C LEU A 198 -24.22 8.84 14.59
N GLU A 199 -23.81 9.87 15.33
CA GLU A 199 -22.68 9.79 16.27
C GLU A 199 -23.12 9.52 17.71
N ALA A 200 -24.20 10.14 18.20
CA ALA A 200 -24.63 10.07 19.61
C ALA A 200 -24.89 8.64 20.14
N PRO A 201 -25.46 7.68 19.38
CA PRO A 201 -25.68 6.31 19.86
C PRO A 201 -24.38 5.55 20.18
N HIS A 202 -23.25 5.99 19.61
CA HIS A 202 -21.98 5.30 19.68
C HIS A 202 -20.87 6.10 20.37
N ASN A 203 -21.14 7.36 20.71
CA ASN A 203 -20.15 8.25 21.32
C ASN A 203 -20.68 8.95 22.58
N SER A 204 -20.22 8.47 23.73
CA SER A 204 -20.61 9.02 25.04
C SER A 204 -20.11 10.45 25.29
N ARG A 205 -19.19 10.96 24.46
CA ARG A 205 -18.64 12.33 24.52
C ARG A 205 -19.45 13.34 23.69
N LEU A 206 -20.44 12.89 22.91
CA LEU A 206 -21.33 13.78 22.15
C LEU A 206 -22.66 13.99 22.89
N LYS A 207 -22.60 14.66 24.05
CA LYS A 207 -23.80 15.08 24.79
C LYS A 207 -24.08 16.56 24.54
N LEU A 208 -25.35 16.94 24.46
CA LEU A 208 -25.77 18.33 24.19
C LEU A 208 -25.09 19.35 25.12
N HIS A 209 -25.00 19.04 26.42
CA HIS A 209 -24.37 19.91 27.41
C HIS A 209 -22.83 20.00 27.28
N GLN A 210 -22.18 19.01 26.66
CA GLN A 210 -20.74 19.02 26.40
C GLN A 210 -20.44 19.85 25.16
N VAL A 211 -21.28 19.76 24.11
CA VAL A 211 -21.19 20.60 22.91
C VAL A 211 -21.31 22.10 23.25
N ASN A 212 -22.14 22.44 24.24
CA ASN A 212 -22.27 23.81 24.72
C ASN A 212 -21.04 24.32 25.50
N LYS A 213 -20.18 23.42 26.02
CA LYS A 213 -18.99 23.77 26.81
C LYS A 213 -17.70 23.74 26.00
N ASP A 214 -17.54 22.77 25.11
CA ASP A 214 -16.48 22.72 24.09
C ASP A 214 -17.14 22.52 22.72
N PRO A 215 -17.22 23.59 21.90
CA PRO A 215 -17.85 23.52 20.58
C PRO A 215 -17.04 22.70 19.56
N LEU A 216 -15.85 22.22 19.95
CA LEU A 216 -14.96 21.45 19.08
C LEU A 216 -15.06 19.97 19.40
N PHE A 217 -15.59 19.20 18.46
CA PHE A 217 -15.76 17.76 18.63
C PHE A 217 -14.67 16.97 17.92
N GLN A 218 -13.94 16.15 18.66
CA GLN A 218 -12.93 15.29 18.08
C GLN A 218 -13.58 14.08 17.38
N LEU A 219 -13.39 13.98 16.06
CA LEU A 219 -13.80 12.82 15.28
C LEU A 219 -12.81 11.67 15.52
N THR A 220 -13.13 10.80 16.48
CA THR A 220 -12.24 9.71 16.90
C THR A 220 -12.36 8.49 16.01
N GLY A 221 -11.32 8.23 15.20
CA GLY A 221 -11.21 7.04 14.36
C GLY A 221 -12.14 7.04 13.14
N ARG A 222 -12.10 5.94 12.38
CA ARG A 222 -12.85 5.78 11.10
C ARG A 222 -14.36 6.01 11.23
N PRO A 223 -15.08 5.47 12.23
CA PRO A 223 -16.54 5.61 12.29
C PRO A 223 -16.98 7.08 12.38
N SER A 224 -16.42 7.85 13.33
CA SER A 224 -16.79 9.27 13.48
C SER A 224 -16.41 10.11 12.26
N LYS A 225 -15.26 9.84 11.63
CA LYS A 225 -14.85 10.50 10.38
C LYS A 225 -15.79 10.17 9.22
N SER A 226 -16.20 8.90 9.12
CA SER A 226 -17.16 8.44 8.10
C SER A 226 -18.54 9.06 8.31
N ASN A 227 -19.00 9.19 9.56
CA ASN A 227 -20.26 9.85 9.90
C ASN A 227 -20.25 11.32 9.47
N PHE A 228 -19.17 12.04 9.75
CA PHE A 228 -19.02 13.42 9.29
C PHE A 228 -19.01 13.50 7.75
N LEU A 229 -18.27 12.62 7.08
CA LEU A 229 -18.21 12.61 5.62
C LEU A 229 -19.56 12.26 4.97
N ASP A 230 -20.37 11.38 5.57
CA ASP A 230 -21.73 11.10 5.09
C ASP A 230 -22.60 12.38 5.05
N VAL A 231 -22.51 13.17 6.11
CA VAL A 231 -23.21 14.46 6.18
C VAL A 231 -22.63 15.47 5.19
N LEU A 232 -21.31 15.57 5.10
CA LEU A 232 -20.62 16.48 4.17
C LEU A 232 -20.96 16.18 2.71
N VAL A 233 -20.91 14.90 2.31
CA VAL A 233 -21.27 14.46 0.96
C VAL A 233 -22.73 14.78 0.66
N SER A 234 -23.62 14.58 1.65
CA SER A 234 -25.05 14.89 1.49
C SER A 234 -25.32 16.38 1.31
N TYR A 235 -24.53 17.24 1.96
CA TYR A 235 -24.64 18.70 1.86
C TYR A 235 -24.14 19.26 0.52
N TYR A 236 -23.21 18.57 -0.13
CA TYR A 236 -22.59 19.07 -1.34
C TYR A 236 -23.57 19.14 -2.52
N GLN A 237 -23.62 20.28 -3.21
CA GLN A 237 -24.65 20.58 -4.22
C GLN A 237 -24.47 19.81 -5.54
N ASP A 238 -23.24 19.40 -5.88
CA ASP A 238 -22.95 18.64 -7.09
C ASP A 238 -23.48 17.19 -6.94
N THR A 239 -24.62 16.90 -7.60
CA THR A 239 -25.30 15.60 -7.56
C THR A 239 -24.43 14.45 -8.06
N HIS A 240 -23.53 14.71 -9.03
CA HIS A 240 -22.61 13.70 -9.54
C HIS A 240 -21.59 13.35 -8.46
N LYS A 241 -20.90 14.34 -7.89
CA LYS A 241 -19.97 14.11 -6.78
C LYS A 241 -20.67 13.48 -5.58
N GLN A 242 -21.87 13.94 -5.22
CA GLN A 242 -22.65 13.38 -4.13
C GLN A 242 -22.93 11.89 -4.34
N THR A 243 -23.42 11.50 -5.52
CA THR A 243 -23.72 10.10 -5.85
C THR A 243 -22.46 9.22 -5.76
N HIS A 244 -21.35 9.67 -6.34
CA HIS A 244 -20.10 8.93 -6.27
C HIS A 244 -19.51 8.89 -4.85
N GLY A 245 -19.70 9.95 -4.06
CA GLY A 245 -19.29 10.04 -2.66
C GLY A 245 -20.04 9.03 -1.79
N GLN A 246 -21.36 8.96 -1.94
CA GLN A 246 -22.19 8.01 -1.22
C GLN A 246 -21.85 6.55 -1.57
N LYS A 247 -21.67 6.25 -2.87
CA LYS A 247 -21.20 4.92 -3.31
C LYS A 247 -19.87 4.56 -2.66
N LEU A 248 -18.95 5.53 -2.58
CA LEU A 248 -17.64 5.28 -1.98
C LEU A 248 -17.71 5.05 -0.47
N LEU A 249 -18.50 5.83 0.25
CA LEU A 249 -18.74 5.63 1.68
C LEU A 249 -19.40 4.28 1.95
N ALA A 250 -20.33 3.84 1.09
CA ALA A 250 -20.90 2.50 1.16
C ALA A 250 -19.82 1.41 0.98
N SER A 251 -18.92 1.56 0.00
CA SER A 251 -17.79 0.63 -0.17
C SER A 251 -16.84 0.62 1.03
N LEU A 252 -16.54 1.78 1.61
CA LEU A 252 -15.76 1.87 2.84
C LEU A 252 -16.46 1.16 4.01
N LYS A 253 -17.78 1.34 4.16
CA LYS A 253 -18.56 0.62 5.18
C LYS A 253 -18.43 -0.89 5.06
N ARG A 254 -18.37 -1.43 3.84
CA ARG A 254 -18.11 -2.86 3.58
C ARG A 254 -16.74 -3.34 4.08
N LEU A 255 -15.74 -2.45 4.05
CA LEU A 255 -14.40 -2.72 4.56
C LEU A 255 -14.27 -2.52 6.08
N ASP A 256 -15.10 -1.66 6.68
CA ASP A 256 -15.02 -1.34 8.10
C ASP A 256 -15.22 -2.58 8.99
N TYR A 257 -16.04 -3.53 8.55
CA TYR A 257 -16.19 -4.83 9.23
C TYR A 257 -14.83 -5.50 9.52
N TRP A 258 -13.98 -5.62 8.50
CA TRP A 258 -12.67 -6.25 8.60
C TRP A 258 -11.70 -5.43 9.44
N ALA A 259 -11.77 -4.11 9.34
CA ALA A 259 -10.97 -3.20 10.14
C ALA A 259 -11.34 -3.26 11.64
N GLN A 260 -12.63 -3.40 11.97
CA GLN A 260 -13.12 -3.63 13.34
C GLN A 260 -12.74 -5.01 13.87
N LYS A 261 -12.88 -6.06 13.04
CA LYS A 261 -12.51 -7.43 13.42
C LYS A 261 -11.03 -7.51 13.77
N ARG A 262 -10.14 -6.90 12.98
CA ARG A 262 -8.71 -6.80 13.32
C ARG A 262 -8.47 -6.29 14.74
N ASN A 263 -9.15 -5.21 15.14
CA ASN A 263 -8.98 -4.64 16.48
C ASN A 263 -9.42 -5.63 17.57
N ARG A 264 -10.58 -6.25 17.42
CA ARG A 264 -11.05 -7.27 18.38
C ARG A 264 -10.10 -8.45 18.48
N MET A 265 -9.59 -8.93 17.35
CA MET A 265 -8.75 -10.13 17.29
C MET A 265 -7.38 -9.90 17.90
N ILE A 266 -6.79 -8.72 17.71
CA ILE A 266 -5.53 -8.34 18.39
C ILE A 266 -5.73 -8.30 19.91
N HIS A 267 -6.85 -7.77 20.38
CA HIS A 267 -7.16 -7.78 21.81
C HIS A 267 -7.44 -9.19 22.36
N GLN A 268 -7.69 -10.19 21.49
CA GLN A 268 -7.98 -11.57 21.85
C GLN A 268 -6.81 -12.54 21.57
N ASN A 269 -5.66 -12.07 21.08
CA ASN A 269 -4.50 -12.89 20.70
C ASN A 269 -4.84 -14.06 19.73
N GLN A 270 -5.85 -13.91 18.89
CA GLN A 270 -6.25 -14.95 17.94
C GLN A 270 -5.55 -14.74 16.59
N GLY A 271 -4.95 -15.81 16.07
CA GLY A 271 -4.39 -15.83 14.72
C GLY A 271 -5.49 -15.75 13.65
N MET A 272 -5.17 -15.20 12.48
CA MET A 272 -6.12 -15.11 11.37
C MET A 272 -5.49 -15.66 10.09
N SER A 273 -6.12 -16.71 9.57
CA SER A 273 -5.86 -17.24 8.24
C SER A 273 -6.98 -16.85 7.28
N VAL A 274 -6.77 -17.06 5.97
CA VAL A 274 -7.83 -16.86 4.96
C VAL A 274 -9.07 -17.71 5.29
N ASN A 275 -8.88 -18.93 5.78
CA ASN A 275 -10.00 -19.82 6.16
C ASN A 275 -10.72 -19.26 7.39
N THR A 276 -9.98 -18.82 8.41
CA THR A 276 -10.55 -18.18 9.60
C THR A 276 -11.37 -16.94 9.23
N MET A 277 -10.91 -16.13 8.28
CA MET A 277 -11.70 -15.00 7.78
C MET A 277 -13.02 -15.47 7.18
N LYS A 278 -13.00 -16.48 6.30
CA LYS A 278 -14.22 -17.04 5.70
C LYS A 278 -15.18 -17.55 6.78
N ASP A 279 -14.71 -18.31 7.75
CA ASP A 279 -15.54 -18.83 8.84
C ASP A 279 -16.16 -17.71 9.68
N VAL A 280 -15.36 -16.68 10.03
CA VAL A 280 -15.84 -15.52 10.77
C VAL A 280 -16.90 -14.75 9.98
N TYR A 281 -16.73 -14.61 8.67
CA TYR A 281 -17.72 -13.97 7.80
C TYR A 281 -19.02 -14.78 7.76
N GLU A 282 -18.94 -16.08 7.51
CA GLU A 282 -20.11 -16.95 7.42
C GLU A 282 -20.93 -16.98 8.71
N ASN A 283 -20.26 -16.97 9.87
CA ASN A 283 -20.91 -16.93 11.18
C ASN A 283 -21.60 -15.58 11.49
N ASP A 284 -21.11 -14.49 10.89
CA ASP A 284 -21.62 -13.14 11.15
C ASP A 284 -22.56 -12.61 10.05
N LYS A 285 -22.63 -13.25 8.88
CA LYS A 285 -23.28 -12.71 7.67
C LYS A 285 -24.74 -12.32 7.89
N GLU A 286 -25.48 -13.09 8.68
CA GLU A 286 -26.90 -12.82 8.98
C GLU A 286 -27.08 -11.60 9.91
N LYS A 287 -26.07 -11.28 10.72
CA LYS A 287 -26.09 -10.17 11.68
C LYS A 287 -25.47 -8.89 11.11
N LYS A 288 -24.73 -8.97 10.00
CA LYS A 288 -24.02 -7.83 9.39
C LYS A 288 -24.12 -7.85 7.85
N SER A 289 -25.28 -7.40 7.37
CA SER A 289 -25.65 -7.22 5.95
C SER A 289 -24.57 -6.54 5.09
N ASP A 290 -23.85 -5.57 5.65
CA ASP A 290 -23.02 -4.67 4.85
C ASP A 290 -21.58 -5.17 4.67
N ALA A 291 -21.18 -6.28 5.28
CA ALA A 291 -19.80 -6.77 5.19
C ALA A 291 -19.51 -7.44 3.83
N CYS A 292 -18.33 -7.18 3.26
CA CYS A 292 -17.87 -7.93 2.09
C CYS A 292 -17.21 -9.27 2.49
N PRO A 293 -17.33 -10.33 1.67
CA PRO A 293 -16.55 -11.55 1.83
C PRO A 293 -15.05 -11.28 1.82
N ALA A 294 -14.27 -12.14 2.49
CA ALA A 294 -12.82 -11.94 2.64
C ALA A 294 -12.07 -11.90 1.29
N ASP A 295 -12.46 -12.75 0.35
CA ASP A 295 -11.91 -12.82 -1.01
C ASP A 295 -12.32 -11.64 -1.90
N LYS A 296 -13.27 -10.82 -1.45
CA LYS A 296 -13.76 -9.63 -2.13
C LYS A 296 -13.16 -8.33 -1.61
N ILE A 297 -12.32 -8.37 -0.58
CA ILE A 297 -11.69 -7.17 0.00
C ILE A 297 -10.93 -6.38 -1.08
N CYS A 298 -10.05 -7.04 -1.85
CA CYS A 298 -9.27 -6.36 -2.88
C CYS A 298 -10.13 -5.82 -4.03
N GLU A 299 -11.24 -6.49 -4.35
CA GLU A 299 -12.22 -6.02 -5.35
C GLU A 299 -12.90 -4.73 -4.87
N VAL A 300 -13.39 -4.70 -3.62
CA VAL A 300 -14.00 -3.49 -3.03
C VAL A 300 -12.98 -2.34 -2.97
N MET A 301 -11.72 -2.61 -2.63
CA MET A 301 -10.67 -1.59 -2.70
C MET A 301 -10.42 -1.10 -4.13
N ALA A 302 -10.52 -1.98 -5.13
CA ALA A 302 -10.41 -1.62 -6.53
C ALA A 302 -11.56 -0.69 -6.95
N ASP A 303 -12.80 -0.98 -6.54
CA ASP A 303 -13.96 -0.12 -6.78
C ASP A 303 -13.76 1.29 -6.19
N ILE A 304 -13.23 1.37 -4.97
CA ILE A 304 -12.89 2.64 -4.31
C ILE A 304 -11.85 3.40 -5.13
N CYS A 305 -10.78 2.73 -5.59
CA CYS A 305 -9.74 3.35 -6.42
C CYS A 305 -10.26 3.76 -7.81
N ASN A 306 -11.26 3.08 -8.35
CA ASN A 306 -11.82 3.32 -9.68
C ASN A 306 -12.88 4.43 -9.71
N THR A 307 -13.25 5.02 -8.57
CA THR A 307 -14.19 6.13 -8.50
C THR A 307 -13.80 7.31 -9.41
N ASP A 308 -14.81 8.01 -9.93
CA ASP A 308 -14.63 9.22 -10.73
C ASP A 308 -14.45 10.49 -9.88
N LEU A 309 -14.39 10.37 -8.55
CA LEU A 309 -14.05 11.47 -7.64
C LEU A 309 -12.58 11.91 -7.70
N GLY A 310 -11.75 11.23 -8.50
CA GLY A 310 -10.34 11.57 -8.65
C GLY A 310 -9.50 11.27 -7.40
N ILE A 311 -9.93 10.33 -6.56
CA ILE A 311 -9.14 9.84 -5.41
C ILE A 311 -7.82 9.23 -5.87
N VAL A 312 -7.88 8.50 -6.99
CA VAL A 312 -6.72 8.03 -7.75
C VAL A 312 -6.79 8.63 -9.14
N HIS A 313 -5.67 9.15 -9.64
CA HIS A 313 -5.62 9.76 -10.95
C HIS A 313 -5.98 8.76 -12.08
N LYS A 314 -6.71 9.24 -13.10
CA LYS A 314 -7.27 8.42 -14.19
C LYS A 314 -6.24 7.52 -14.89
N HIS A 315 -5.04 8.04 -15.17
CA HIS A 315 -3.98 7.27 -15.82
C HIS A 315 -3.48 6.11 -14.94
N ASN A 316 -3.36 6.35 -13.63
CA ASN A 316 -2.87 5.34 -12.70
C ASN A 316 -3.90 4.26 -12.43
N ARG A 317 -5.20 4.62 -12.29
CA ARG A 317 -6.26 3.62 -12.10
C ARG A 317 -6.34 2.62 -13.25
N GLN A 318 -6.23 3.10 -14.50
CA GLN A 318 -6.27 2.25 -15.69
C GLN A 318 -5.12 1.25 -15.77
N LYS A 319 -3.97 1.58 -15.19
CA LYS A 319 -2.75 0.75 -15.26
C LYS A 319 -2.58 -0.16 -14.05
N PHE A 320 -2.99 0.27 -12.86
CA PHE A 320 -2.57 -0.34 -11.59
C PHE A 320 -3.72 -0.82 -10.71
N VAL A 321 -4.99 -0.64 -11.12
CA VAL A 321 -6.16 -1.03 -10.33
C VAL A 321 -6.92 -2.17 -11.02
N GLY A 322 -7.24 -3.21 -10.24
CA GLY A 322 -7.95 -4.42 -10.70
C GLY A 322 -7.08 -5.68 -10.63
N ASP A 323 -7.72 -6.84 -10.75
CA ASP A 323 -7.10 -8.14 -10.47
C ASP A 323 -5.92 -8.47 -11.41
N LYS A 324 -6.05 -8.09 -12.68
CA LYS A 324 -5.02 -8.32 -13.72
C LYS A 324 -4.06 -7.13 -13.90
N ALA A 325 -4.20 -6.08 -13.11
CA ALA A 325 -3.38 -4.89 -13.23
C ALA A 325 -1.98 -5.10 -12.64
N ASP A 326 -1.00 -4.38 -13.18
CA ASP A 326 0.37 -4.37 -12.66
C ASP A 326 0.39 -3.89 -11.20
N TYR A 327 1.32 -4.43 -10.41
CA TYR A 327 1.53 -4.05 -9.02
C TYR A 327 2.34 -2.74 -8.95
N TYR A 328 1.72 -1.64 -9.35
CA TYR A 328 2.26 -0.28 -9.29
C TYR A 328 3.74 -0.19 -9.69
N LEU A 329 4.60 0.37 -8.85
CA LEU A 329 6.05 0.48 -9.06
C LEU A 329 6.80 -0.85 -8.87
N TYR A 330 6.17 -1.85 -8.24
CA TYR A 330 6.81 -3.13 -7.91
C TYR A 330 6.99 -4.02 -9.12
N THR A 331 5.98 -4.12 -9.99
CA THR A 331 6.09 -4.87 -11.24
C THR A 331 7.22 -4.38 -12.15
N PRO A 332 7.34 -3.08 -12.48
CA PRO A 332 8.41 -2.61 -13.36
C PRO A 332 9.80 -2.74 -12.70
N ILE A 333 9.93 -2.52 -11.38
CA ILE A 333 11.19 -2.77 -10.66
C ILE A 333 11.59 -4.25 -10.76
N ARG A 334 10.66 -5.17 -10.46
CA ARG A 334 10.88 -6.61 -10.56
C ARG A 334 11.34 -7.03 -11.95
N LYS A 335 10.56 -6.66 -12.98
CA LYS A 335 10.84 -7.01 -14.38
C LYS A 335 12.23 -6.51 -14.78
N TRP A 336 12.53 -5.24 -14.48
CA TRP A 336 13.83 -4.66 -14.80
C TRP A 336 14.99 -5.41 -14.14
N VAL A 337 14.88 -5.74 -12.85
CA VAL A 337 15.94 -6.46 -12.12
C VAL A 337 16.16 -7.84 -12.71
N ILE A 338 15.09 -8.60 -12.96
CA ILE A 338 15.18 -9.94 -13.57
C ILE A 338 15.82 -9.85 -14.95
N ASP A 339 15.37 -8.89 -15.78
CA ASP A 339 15.91 -8.69 -17.12
C ASP A 339 17.39 -8.30 -17.10
N GLN A 340 17.87 -7.52 -16.13
CA GLN A 340 19.29 -7.20 -16.07
C GLN A 340 20.15 -8.35 -15.57
N LEU A 341 19.62 -9.20 -14.68
CA LEU A 341 20.37 -10.33 -14.13
C LEU A 341 20.44 -11.50 -15.13
N LEU A 342 19.39 -11.72 -15.93
CA LEU A 342 19.30 -12.88 -16.83
C LEU A 342 19.67 -12.58 -18.30
N LYS A 343 20.22 -11.40 -18.58
CA LYS A 343 20.87 -11.06 -19.85
C LYS A 343 22.25 -11.65 -19.94
#